data_AF-A0A4V3GU57-F1
#
_entry.id   AF-A0A4V3GU57-F1
#
_cell.length_a   1.000
_cell.length_b   1.000
_cell.length_c   1.000
_cell.angle_alpha   90.00
_cell.angle_beta   90.00
_cell.angle_gamma   90.00
#
_symmetry.space_group_name_H-M   'P 1'
#
loop_
_entity.id
_entity.type
_entity.pdbx_description
1 polymer ?
#
loop_
_entity_poly.entity_id
_entity_poly.type
_entity_poly.pdbx_seq_one_letter_code
_entity_poly.pdbx_strand_id
1 'polypeptide(L)'
;MAVEINSKIVAYSVKKTIPEPPPMPDEDPLTVRIPSRPEGTLEAVSEKISYVGAEGRRKVYLLVSFMPVEGVINGKRVVIERPVEFFFPSGQLSSEHQWITATMRSLSLAARGGYVTQAVADLRKVAWDKGLVRCGMNRWGKPMFHDSEVAAIAWSIQQILYRRGFLDIDGHQVPVDELVRRHAHRMTHGHPWQPPAHEEAAPKGAPAPTATEASVSVGHCPECRSELVMMDGCPTCTGCGWSKCG
;
A
#
# COMPACT_ATOMS: atom_id res chain seq x y z
N MET A 1 50.73 -4.46 -31.52
CA MET A 1 51.79 -5.46 -31.30
C MET A 1 51.48 -6.66 -32.18
N ALA A 2 52.31 -6.94 -33.18
CA ALA A 2 52.15 -8.12 -34.03
C ALA A 2 52.82 -9.30 -33.33
N VAL A 3 52.10 -10.42 -33.22
CA VAL A 3 52.64 -11.67 -32.64
C VAL A 3 53.04 -12.55 -33.82
N GLU A 4 54.34 -12.81 -33.97
CA GLU A 4 54.85 -13.78 -34.94
C GLU A 4 54.69 -15.20 -34.39
N ILE A 5 54.04 -16.07 -35.16
CA ILE A 5 53.84 -17.48 -34.82
C ILE A 5 54.77 -18.32 -35.71
N ASN A 6 55.87 -18.80 -35.13
CA ASN A 6 56.89 -19.61 -35.82
C ASN A 6 56.58 -21.13 -35.81
N SER A 7 55.36 -21.53 -35.47
CA SER A 7 54.95 -22.93 -35.39
C SER A 7 53.75 -23.22 -36.30
N LYS A 8 53.64 -24.48 -36.76
CA LYS A 8 52.57 -24.91 -37.67
C LYS A 8 51.23 -24.91 -36.92
N ILE A 9 50.31 -24.02 -37.30
CA ILE A 9 48.96 -23.96 -36.74
C ILE A 9 48.19 -25.20 -37.21
N VAL A 10 47.91 -26.11 -36.28
CA VAL A 10 47.25 -27.40 -36.57
C VAL A 10 45.72 -27.29 -36.50
N ALA A 11 45.20 -26.31 -35.76
CA ALA A 11 43.79 -25.94 -35.70
C ALA A 11 43.67 -24.52 -35.14
N TYR A 12 42.69 -23.75 -35.62
CA TYR A 12 42.31 -22.48 -35.02
C TYR A 12 40.79 -22.44 -34.87
N SER A 13 40.33 -21.79 -33.81
CA SER A 13 38.92 -21.50 -33.59
C SER A 13 38.79 -20.00 -33.32
N VAL A 14 38.10 -19.31 -34.23
CA VAL A 14 37.73 -17.90 -34.02
C VAL A 14 36.57 -17.91 -33.04
N LYS A 15 36.68 -17.13 -31.96
CA LYS A 15 35.60 -16.94 -30.99
C LYS A 15 34.39 -16.42 -31.75
N LYS A 16 33.44 -17.30 -32.08
CA LYS A 16 32.19 -16.93 -32.76
C LYS A 16 31.50 -15.90 -31.87
N THR A 17 31.26 -14.72 -32.42
CA THR A 17 30.39 -13.72 -31.80
C THR A 17 29.01 -14.35 -31.71
N ILE A 18 28.63 -14.78 -30.51
CA ILE A 18 27.28 -15.22 -30.23
C ILE A 18 26.42 -13.97 -30.41
N PRO A 19 25.42 -13.97 -31.31
CA PRO A 19 24.52 -12.83 -31.42
C PRO A 19 23.88 -12.59 -30.06
N GLU A 20 24.01 -11.36 -29.56
CA GLU A 20 23.40 -10.97 -28.29
C GLU A 20 21.90 -11.26 -28.40
N PRO A 21 21.31 -12.01 -27.44
CA PRO A 21 19.89 -12.32 -27.49
C PRO A 21 19.11 -10.99 -27.55
N PRO A 22 18.02 -10.95 -28.33
CA PRO A 22 17.22 -9.73 -28.45
C PRO A 22 16.80 -9.26 -27.04
N PRO A 23 16.80 -7.94 -26.79
CA PRO A 23 16.40 -7.40 -25.50
C PRO A 23 14.98 -7.91 -25.16
N MET A 24 14.81 -8.44 -23.96
CA MET A 24 13.50 -8.86 -23.49
C MET A 24 12.57 -7.64 -23.48
N PRO A 25 11.31 -7.78 -23.96
CA PRO A 25 10.36 -6.69 -23.88
C PRO A 25 10.14 -6.30 -22.43
N ASP A 26 10.09 -5.00 -22.14
CA ASP A 26 9.77 -4.51 -20.82
C ASP A 26 8.34 -4.90 -20.45
N GLU A 27 8.19 -5.43 -19.25
CA GLU A 27 6.93 -5.90 -18.68
C GLU A 27 6.89 -5.44 -17.23
N ASP A 28 6.11 -4.39 -16.96
CA ASP A 28 6.02 -3.83 -15.61
C ASP A 28 5.33 -4.83 -14.66
N PRO A 29 6.04 -5.35 -13.65
CA PRO A 29 5.49 -6.33 -12.74
C PRO A 29 4.36 -5.77 -11.87
N LEU A 30 4.18 -4.44 -11.75
CA LEU A 30 3.02 -3.84 -11.08
C LEU A 30 1.73 -4.05 -11.88
N THR A 31 1.80 -3.93 -13.20
CA THR A 31 0.62 -3.93 -14.08
C THR A 31 0.39 -5.23 -14.82
N VAL A 32 1.37 -6.14 -14.83
CA VAL A 32 1.20 -7.45 -15.45
C VAL A 32 -0.02 -8.16 -14.87
N ARG A 33 -0.87 -8.68 -15.77
CA ARG A 33 -2.14 -9.29 -15.39
C ARG A 33 -1.92 -10.71 -14.90
N ILE A 34 -2.38 -10.99 -13.70
CA ILE A 34 -2.38 -12.32 -13.12
C ILE A 34 -3.71 -12.99 -13.48
N PRO A 35 -3.73 -14.04 -14.33
CA PRO A 35 -4.96 -14.60 -14.88
C PRO A 35 -5.86 -15.21 -13.80
N SER A 36 -5.27 -15.93 -12.86
CA SER A 36 -5.96 -16.57 -11.74
C SER A 36 -5.07 -16.62 -10.51
N ARG A 37 -5.69 -16.75 -9.34
CA ARG A 37 -4.98 -17.05 -8.09
C ARG A 37 -4.31 -18.43 -8.25
N PRO A 38 -2.99 -18.58 -8.01
CA PRO A 38 -2.33 -19.87 -8.03
C PRO A 38 -2.92 -20.87 -7.03
N GLU A 39 -2.81 -22.15 -7.37
CA GLU A 39 -3.09 -23.24 -6.42
C GLU A 39 -2.02 -23.29 -5.33
N GLY A 40 -2.38 -23.82 -4.16
CA GLY A 40 -1.47 -23.96 -3.03
C GLY A 40 -1.50 -22.80 -2.03
N THR A 41 -0.41 -22.69 -1.28
CA THR A 41 -0.27 -21.75 -0.17
C THR A 41 0.24 -20.40 -0.67
N LEU A 42 -0.34 -19.34 -0.12
CA LEU A 42 0.17 -17.97 -0.27
C LEU A 42 0.48 -17.44 1.12
N GLU A 43 1.48 -16.59 1.19
CA GLU A 43 1.72 -15.84 2.42
C GLU A 43 0.65 -14.78 2.58
N ALA A 44 0.06 -14.70 3.76
CA ALA A 44 -1.01 -13.75 4.04
C ALA A 44 -0.81 -13.05 5.38
N VAL A 45 -1.23 -11.79 5.42
CA VAL A 45 -1.42 -11.03 6.66
C VAL A 45 -2.86 -11.24 7.12
N SER A 46 -3.05 -11.64 8.37
CA SER A 46 -4.36 -11.71 9.02
C SER A 46 -4.44 -10.64 10.10
N GLU A 47 -5.33 -9.67 9.91
CA GLU A 47 -5.46 -8.52 10.80
C GLU A 47 -6.85 -8.45 11.42
N LYS A 48 -6.89 -8.25 12.73
CA LYS A 48 -8.12 -7.99 13.48
C LYS A 48 -8.38 -6.50 13.56
N ILE A 49 -9.43 -6.05 12.91
CA ILE A 49 -9.84 -4.65 12.87
C ILE A 49 -10.97 -4.45 13.90
N SER A 50 -10.93 -3.35 14.65
CA SER A 50 -12.04 -2.90 15.48
C SER A 50 -12.39 -1.46 15.14
N TYR A 51 -13.66 -1.24 14.83
CA TYR A 51 -14.18 0.09 14.54
C TYR A 51 -15.47 0.33 15.31
N VAL A 52 -15.84 1.60 15.44
CA VAL A 52 -17.08 2.04 16.09
C VAL A 52 -17.86 2.88 15.09
N GLY A 53 -19.02 2.38 14.67
CA GLY A 53 -19.94 3.06 13.77
C GLY A 53 -21.31 3.25 14.42
N ALA A 54 -22.32 3.51 13.58
CA ALA A 54 -23.71 3.77 14.00
C ALA A 54 -24.31 2.65 14.87
N GLU A 55 -24.00 1.40 14.51
CA GLU A 55 -24.50 0.21 15.20
C GLU A 55 -23.59 -0.22 16.36
N GLY A 56 -22.69 0.68 16.78
CA GLY A 56 -21.75 0.45 17.87
C GLY A 56 -20.44 -0.18 17.43
N ARG A 57 -19.79 -0.89 18.35
CA ARG A 57 -18.45 -1.44 18.15
C ARG A 57 -18.52 -2.77 17.43
N ARG A 58 -17.85 -2.87 16.29
CA ARG A 58 -17.68 -4.11 15.52
C ARG A 58 -16.22 -4.57 15.56
N LYS A 59 -16.02 -5.88 15.42
CA LYS A 59 -14.69 -6.53 15.30
C LYS A 59 -14.73 -7.47 14.11
N VAL A 60 -13.79 -7.30 13.20
CA VAL A 60 -13.75 -8.04 11.94
C VAL A 60 -12.33 -8.52 11.68
N TYR A 61 -12.19 -9.55 10.87
CA TYR A 61 -10.90 -10.08 10.45
C TYR A 61 -10.74 -9.82 8.97
N LEU A 62 -9.54 -9.43 8.57
CA LEU A 62 -9.19 -9.17 7.18
C LEU A 62 -7.92 -9.95 6.86
N LEU A 63 -7.95 -10.67 5.74
CA LEU A 63 -6.81 -11.42 5.23
C LEU A 63 -6.37 -10.81 3.90
N VAL A 64 -5.08 -10.56 3.75
CA VAL A 64 -4.47 -10.08 2.50
C VAL A 64 -3.35 -11.02 2.13
N SER A 65 -3.49 -11.71 1.00
CA SER A 65 -2.49 -12.65 0.48
C SER A 65 -1.58 -11.97 -0.54
N PHE A 66 -0.30 -12.32 -0.48
CA PHE A 66 0.76 -11.78 -1.32
C PHE A 66 1.45 -12.89 -2.09
N MET A 67 2.00 -12.54 -3.26
CA MET A 67 2.85 -13.44 -4.04
C MET A 67 3.96 -12.68 -4.76
N PRO A 68 5.10 -13.34 -5.03
CA PRO A 68 6.09 -12.80 -5.95
C PRO A 68 5.52 -12.73 -7.37
N VAL A 69 5.82 -11.63 -8.05
CA VAL A 69 5.45 -11.38 -9.44
C VAL A 69 6.70 -10.97 -10.20
N GLU A 70 7.00 -11.73 -11.24
CA GLU A 70 8.12 -11.46 -12.14
C GLU A 70 7.75 -10.41 -13.17
N GLY A 71 8.74 -9.66 -13.64
CA GLY A 71 8.63 -8.73 -14.76
C GLY A 71 9.99 -8.39 -15.34
N VAL A 72 10.01 -7.48 -16.30
CA VAL A 72 11.22 -7.01 -16.98
C VAL A 72 11.24 -5.49 -16.98
N ILE A 73 12.30 -4.90 -16.43
CA ILE A 73 12.49 -3.44 -16.41
C ILE A 73 13.87 -3.13 -16.97
N ASN A 74 13.94 -2.27 -17.99
CA ASN A 74 15.18 -1.93 -18.68
C ASN A 74 15.93 -3.21 -19.14
N GLY A 75 15.19 -4.19 -19.66
CA GLY A 75 15.73 -5.48 -20.11
C GLY A 75 16.23 -6.42 -19.00
N LYS A 76 16.07 -6.08 -17.72
CA LYS A 76 16.47 -6.91 -16.57
C LYS A 76 15.26 -7.58 -15.94
N ARG A 77 15.37 -8.89 -15.69
CA ARG A 77 14.36 -9.61 -14.90
C ARG A 77 14.37 -9.08 -13.46
N VAL A 78 13.18 -8.80 -12.97
CA VAL A 78 12.96 -8.31 -11.62
C VAL A 78 11.78 -9.05 -10.99
N VAL A 79 11.74 -9.06 -9.66
CA VAL A 79 10.65 -9.66 -8.90
C VAL A 79 10.22 -8.66 -7.84
N ILE A 80 8.91 -8.46 -7.73
CA ILE A 80 8.29 -7.70 -6.65
C ILE A 80 7.29 -8.58 -5.91
N GLU A 81 6.93 -8.19 -4.70
CA GLU A 81 5.81 -8.81 -4.01
C GLU A 81 4.54 -7.98 -4.21
N ARG A 82 3.44 -8.61 -4.64
CA ARG A 82 2.15 -7.97 -4.86
C ARG A 82 1.04 -8.56 -4.01
N PRO A 83 0.09 -7.75 -3.52
CA PRO A 83 -1.17 -8.29 -3.02
C PRO A 83 -1.97 -8.88 -4.20
N VAL A 84 -2.60 -10.03 -3.98
CA VAL A 84 -3.34 -10.75 -5.04
C VAL A 84 -4.71 -11.25 -4.64
N GLU A 85 -4.98 -11.27 -3.33
CA GLU A 85 -6.25 -11.72 -2.78
C GLU A 85 -6.55 -10.99 -1.47
N PHE A 86 -7.80 -10.55 -1.36
CA PHE A 86 -8.38 -9.95 -0.17
C PHE A 86 -9.53 -10.84 0.26
N PHE A 87 -9.55 -11.20 1.54
CA PHE A 87 -10.57 -12.07 2.09
C PHE A 87 -11.07 -11.52 3.41
N PHE A 88 -12.39 -11.53 3.56
CA PHE A 88 -13.07 -11.08 4.76
C PHE A 88 -13.96 -12.23 5.24
N PRO A 89 -13.53 -13.00 6.25
CA PRO A 89 -14.36 -14.06 6.82
C PRO A 89 -15.55 -13.43 7.56
N SER A 90 -16.69 -13.35 6.88
CA SER A 90 -17.98 -12.98 7.47
C SER A 90 -18.90 -14.20 7.55
N GLY A 91 -19.64 -14.37 8.64
CA GLY A 91 -20.53 -15.53 8.85
C GLY A 91 -21.62 -15.63 7.77
N GLN A 92 -21.53 -16.60 6.88
CA GLN A 92 -22.05 -16.67 5.49
C GLN A 92 -23.49 -16.23 5.12
N LEU A 93 -24.38 -15.73 6.01
CA LEU A 93 -25.83 -15.69 5.72
C LEU A 93 -26.56 -14.33 5.85
N SER A 94 -25.90 -13.19 6.08
CA SER A 94 -26.56 -11.87 6.07
C SER A 94 -26.43 -11.15 4.71
N SER A 95 -27.38 -10.26 4.38
CA SER A 95 -27.31 -9.42 3.17
C SER A 95 -26.09 -8.49 3.17
N GLU A 96 -25.68 -8.00 4.34
CA GLU A 96 -24.45 -7.22 4.52
C GLU A 96 -23.21 -8.02 4.08
N HIS A 97 -23.20 -9.33 4.31
CA HIS A 97 -22.07 -10.18 3.95
C HIS A 97 -21.95 -10.47 2.45
N GLN A 98 -23.05 -10.38 1.69
CA GLN A 98 -23.00 -10.54 0.23
C GLN A 98 -22.21 -9.41 -0.42
N TRP A 99 -22.48 -8.16 -0.02
CA TRP A 99 -21.77 -6.99 -0.53
C TRP A 99 -20.32 -6.95 -0.11
N ILE A 100 -20.01 -7.35 1.14
CA ILE A 100 -18.62 -7.50 1.60
C ILE A 100 -17.88 -8.53 0.75
N THR A 101 -18.48 -9.71 0.55
CA THR A 101 -17.88 -10.78 -0.26
C THR A 101 -17.68 -10.34 -1.71
N ALA A 102 -18.66 -9.67 -2.32
CA ALA A 102 -18.55 -9.12 -3.67
C ALA A 102 -17.42 -8.08 -3.75
N THR A 103 -17.33 -7.18 -2.77
CA THR A 103 -16.29 -6.14 -2.71
C THR A 103 -14.90 -6.75 -2.61
N MET A 104 -14.70 -7.75 -1.75
CA MET A 104 -13.41 -8.44 -1.61
C MET A 104 -13.02 -9.22 -2.87
N ARG A 105 -13.99 -9.83 -3.56
CA ARG A 105 -13.76 -10.48 -4.87
C ARG A 105 -13.34 -9.49 -5.94
N SER A 106 -14.05 -8.36 -6.05
CA SER A 106 -13.73 -7.27 -6.98
C SER A 106 -12.37 -6.65 -6.67
N LEU A 107 -12.05 -6.43 -5.39
CA LEU A 107 -10.74 -5.90 -4.98
C LEU A 107 -9.60 -6.89 -5.28
N SER A 108 -9.83 -8.19 -5.08
CA SER A 108 -8.87 -9.23 -5.47
C SER A 108 -8.64 -9.28 -6.99
N LEU A 109 -9.70 -9.05 -7.78
CA LEU A 109 -9.57 -8.92 -9.23
C LEU A 109 -8.76 -7.68 -9.61
N ALA A 110 -8.99 -6.55 -8.94
CA ALA A 110 -8.20 -5.33 -9.12
C ALA A 110 -6.72 -5.52 -8.79
N ALA A 111 -6.42 -6.28 -7.74
CA ALA A 111 -5.07 -6.66 -7.34
C ALA A 111 -4.34 -7.45 -8.41
N ARG A 112 -5.00 -8.50 -8.91
CA ARG A 112 -4.48 -9.29 -10.04
C ARG A 112 -4.37 -8.50 -11.34
N GLY A 113 -5.23 -7.49 -11.52
CA GLY A 113 -5.20 -6.58 -12.65
C GLY A 113 -4.17 -5.44 -12.55
N GLY A 114 -3.51 -5.27 -11.40
CA GLY A 114 -2.46 -4.24 -11.23
C GLY A 114 -2.95 -2.84 -10.88
N TYR A 115 -4.19 -2.69 -10.41
CA TYR A 115 -4.80 -1.39 -10.08
C TYR A 115 -5.47 -1.37 -8.68
N VAL A 116 -5.00 -2.21 -7.76
CA VAL A 116 -5.50 -2.26 -6.38
C VAL A 116 -5.32 -0.95 -5.63
N THR A 117 -4.23 -0.22 -5.88
CA THR A 117 -3.95 1.04 -5.20
C THR A 117 -5.05 2.06 -5.46
N GLN A 118 -5.47 2.18 -6.72
CA GLN A 118 -6.59 3.02 -7.13
C GLN A 118 -7.91 2.49 -6.56
N ALA A 119 -8.14 1.17 -6.60
CA ALA A 119 -9.35 0.58 -6.06
C ALA A 119 -9.50 0.83 -4.54
N VAL A 120 -8.42 0.70 -3.76
CA VAL A 120 -8.41 1.01 -2.32
C VAL A 120 -8.65 2.51 -2.09
N ALA A 121 -7.99 3.38 -2.87
CA ALA A 121 -8.18 4.82 -2.80
C ALA A 121 -9.61 5.26 -3.16
N ASP A 122 -10.31 4.54 -4.04
CA ASP A 122 -11.71 4.80 -4.35
C ASP A 122 -12.65 4.27 -3.26
N LEU A 123 -12.39 3.08 -2.70
CA LEU A 123 -13.13 2.58 -1.55
C LEU A 123 -13.01 3.51 -0.33
N ARG A 124 -11.87 4.20 -0.19
CA ARG A 124 -11.63 5.22 0.84
C ARG A 124 -12.58 6.43 0.76
N LYS A 125 -13.22 6.67 -0.39
CA LYS A 125 -14.12 7.80 -0.66
C LYS A 125 -15.60 7.43 -0.51
N VAL A 126 -15.91 6.15 -0.30
CA VAL A 126 -17.29 5.70 -0.11
C VAL A 126 -17.85 6.35 1.16
N ALA A 127 -18.92 7.13 1.00
CA ALA A 127 -19.64 7.77 2.08
C ALA A 127 -21.00 7.11 2.31
N TRP A 128 -21.55 7.31 3.50
CA TRP A 128 -22.93 6.93 3.85
C TRP A 128 -23.59 8.00 4.72
N ASP A 129 -24.85 7.80 5.06
CA ASP A 129 -25.66 8.71 5.88
C ASP A 129 -25.73 8.33 7.36
N LYS A 130 -25.17 7.18 7.77
CA LYS A 130 -25.22 6.69 9.17
C LYS A 130 -24.17 7.33 10.10
N GLY A 131 -23.49 8.39 9.68
CA GLY A 131 -22.52 9.13 10.50
C GLY A 131 -21.10 8.55 10.50
N LEU A 132 -20.15 9.20 11.18
CA LEU A 132 -18.74 8.83 11.07
C LEU A 132 -18.40 7.48 11.71
N VAL A 133 -17.47 6.75 11.10
CA VAL A 133 -16.91 5.50 11.63
C VAL A 133 -15.52 5.77 12.19
N ARG A 134 -15.32 5.52 13.48
CA ARG A 134 -14.00 5.62 14.13
C ARG A 134 -13.23 4.32 13.95
N CYS A 135 -12.08 4.36 13.30
CA CYS A 135 -11.23 3.19 13.07
C CYS A 135 -9.75 3.58 13.06
N GLY A 136 -8.93 2.87 13.85
CA GLY A 136 -7.48 3.10 13.88
C GLY A 136 -7.04 4.45 14.48
N MET A 137 -5.75 4.69 14.36
CA MET A 137 -5.06 5.90 14.81
C MET A 137 -4.23 6.46 13.66
N ASN A 138 -4.05 7.76 13.63
CA ASN A 138 -3.13 8.40 12.70
C ASN A 138 -1.68 8.42 13.21
N ARG A 139 -0.78 9.03 12.43
CA ARG A 139 0.65 9.10 12.75
C ARG A 139 0.98 9.85 14.05
N TRP A 140 0.05 10.65 14.58
CA TRP A 140 0.19 11.34 15.86
C TRP A 140 -0.58 10.68 17.01
N GLY A 141 -1.02 9.42 16.83
CA GLY A 141 -1.72 8.67 17.87
C GLY A 141 -3.15 9.16 18.16
N LYS A 142 -3.74 9.96 17.27
CA LYS A 142 -5.14 10.42 17.40
C LYS A 142 -6.11 9.50 16.66
N PRO A 143 -7.34 9.31 17.15
CA PRO A 143 -8.33 8.49 16.46
C PRO A 143 -8.63 9.01 15.06
N MET A 144 -8.73 8.09 14.10
CA MET A 144 -9.17 8.41 12.74
C MET A 144 -10.67 8.19 12.56
N PHE A 145 -11.28 9.04 11.73
CA PHE A 145 -12.70 8.99 11.40
C PHE A 145 -12.90 8.89 9.89
N HIS A 146 -13.85 8.05 9.48
CA HIS A 146 -14.13 7.69 8.09
C HIS A 146 -15.60 7.93 7.77
N ASP A 147 -15.89 8.26 6.50
CA ASP A 147 -17.25 8.58 6.04
C ASP A 147 -18.16 7.35 5.88
N SER A 148 -17.64 6.13 6.06
CA SER A 148 -18.41 4.88 6.06
C SER A 148 -17.61 3.71 6.65
N GLU A 149 -18.27 2.57 6.91
CA GLU A 149 -17.58 1.32 7.27
C GLU A 149 -16.68 0.81 6.13
N VAL A 150 -17.09 0.99 4.88
CA VAL A 150 -16.28 0.64 3.70
C VAL A 150 -14.99 1.45 3.68
N ALA A 151 -15.07 2.77 3.92
CA ALA A 151 -13.90 3.63 3.97
C ALA A 151 -12.96 3.29 5.15
N ALA A 152 -13.51 2.87 6.29
CA ALA A 152 -12.72 2.40 7.44
C ALA A 152 -11.98 1.08 7.15
N ILE A 153 -12.63 0.13 6.48
CA ILE A 153 -12.02 -1.13 6.05
C ILE A 153 -10.96 -0.88 4.97
N ALA A 154 -11.25 -0.02 3.99
CA ALA A 154 -10.29 0.36 2.95
C ALA A 154 -9.04 1.03 3.53
N TRP A 155 -9.20 1.88 4.56
CA TRP A 155 -8.06 2.42 5.29
C TRP A 155 -7.24 1.33 5.97
N SER A 156 -7.89 0.37 6.61
CA SER A 156 -7.20 -0.75 7.26
C SER A 156 -6.43 -1.61 6.24
N ILE A 157 -7.01 -1.83 5.05
CA ILE A 157 -6.32 -2.45 3.90
C ILE A 157 -5.09 -1.64 3.51
N GLN A 158 -5.23 -0.32 3.31
CA GLN A 158 -4.11 0.56 3.00
C GLN A 158 -3.01 0.44 4.06
N GLN A 159 -3.35 0.37 5.34
CA GLN A 159 -2.37 0.19 6.42
C GLN A 159 -1.65 -1.16 6.36
N ILE A 160 -2.33 -2.25 5.99
CA ILE A 160 -1.70 -3.56 5.74
C ILE A 160 -0.72 -3.46 4.57
N LEU A 161 -1.15 -2.86 3.46
CA LEU A 161 -0.31 -2.71 2.28
C LEU A 161 0.89 -1.79 2.54
N TYR A 162 0.71 -0.73 3.33
CA TYR A 162 1.79 0.13 3.80
C TYR A 162 2.79 -0.66 4.63
N ARG A 163 2.33 -1.37 5.68
CA ARG A 163 3.21 -2.19 6.53
C ARG A 163 3.93 -3.30 5.77
N ARG A 164 3.32 -3.80 4.69
CA ARG A 164 3.94 -4.78 3.80
C ARG A 164 4.93 -4.15 2.81
N GLY A 165 5.01 -2.83 2.78
CA GLY A 165 5.89 -2.08 1.90
C GLY A 165 5.40 -1.96 0.46
N PHE A 166 4.12 -2.25 0.20
CA PHE A 166 3.52 -2.11 -1.14
C PHE A 166 3.02 -0.68 -1.41
N LEU A 167 2.48 -0.02 -0.40
CA LEU A 167 2.11 1.40 -0.44
C LEU A 167 3.05 2.24 0.44
N ASP A 168 3.08 3.54 0.21
CA ASP A 168 3.68 4.50 1.13
C ASP A 168 2.71 4.88 2.27
N ILE A 169 3.14 5.78 3.15
CA ILE A 169 2.36 6.18 4.33
C ILE A 169 1.07 6.90 3.95
N ASP A 170 1.07 7.63 2.83
CA ASP A 170 -0.08 8.38 2.32
C ASP A 170 -1.01 7.49 1.49
N GLY A 171 -0.58 6.27 1.16
CA GLY A 171 -1.34 5.28 0.39
C GLY A 171 -1.07 5.33 -1.11
N HIS A 172 -0.01 6.01 -1.55
CA HIS A 172 0.41 5.97 -2.95
C HIS A 172 1.22 4.72 -3.25
N GLN A 173 1.25 4.36 -4.54
CA GLN A 173 2.00 3.23 -5.04
C GLN A 173 3.50 3.49 -4.86
N VAL A 174 4.17 2.60 -4.13
CA VAL A 174 5.63 2.62 -4.04
C VAL A 174 6.22 2.33 -5.43
N PRO A 175 7.23 3.09 -5.89
CA PRO A 175 7.90 2.86 -7.17
C PRO A 175 8.45 1.44 -7.32
N VAL A 176 8.47 0.92 -8.56
CA VAL A 176 8.81 -0.48 -8.83
C VAL A 176 10.24 -0.82 -8.39
N ASP A 177 11.19 0.08 -8.62
CA ASP A 177 12.60 -0.08 -8.23
C ASP A 177 12.77 -0.24 -6.71
N GLU A 178 11.97 0.50 -5.93
CA GLU A 178 11.91 0.35 -4.47
C GLU A 178 11.30 -1.00 -4.08
N LEU A 179 10.22 -1.43 -4.72
CA LEU A 179 9.60 -2.74 -4.46
C LEU A 179 10.55 -3.91 -4.77
N VAL A 180 11.32 -3.81 -5.86
CA VAL A 180 12.36 -4.78 -6.21
C VAL A 180 13.40 -4.85 -5.10
N ARG A 181 13.85 -3.69 -4.60
CA ARG A 181 14.82 -3.62 -3.50
C ARG A 181 14.28 -4.25 -2.21
N ARG A 182 13.02 -3.97 -1.85
CA ARG A 182 12.36 -4.54 -0.68
C ARG A 182 12.21 -6.06 -0.78
N HIS A 183 11.84 -6.56 -1.96
CA HIS A 183 11.74 -7.99 -2.22
C HIS A 183 13.10 -8.68 -2.13
N ALA A 184 14.13 -8.14 -2.79
CA ALA A 184 15.49 -8.65 -2.72
C ALA A 184 16.03 -8.66 -1.28
N HIS A 185 15.85 -7.55 -0.54
CA HIS A 185 16.23 -7.46 0.86
C HIS A 185 15.59 -8.58 1.68
N ARG A 186 14.28 -8.83 1.49
CA ARG A 186 13.58 -9.89 2.19
C ARG A 186 14.15 -11.27 1.90
N MET A 187 14.49 -11.55 0.64
CA MET A 187 15.09 -12.82 0.24
C MET A 187 16.52 -12.99 0.78
N THR A 188 17.30 -11.92 0.85
CA THR A 188 18.69 -11.96 1.34
C THR A 188 18.77 -12.01 2.87
N HIS A 189 17.94 -11.24 3.58
CA HIS A 189 18.02 -11.07 5.03
C HIS A 189 16.98 -11.89 5.81
N GLY A 190 16.01 -12.52 5.14
CA GLY A 190 15.01 -13.39 5.76
C GLY A 190 13.89 -12.67 6.52
N HIS A 191 13.86 -11.33 6.53
CA HIS A 191 12.80 -10.55 7.14
C HIS A 191 12.28 -9.45 6.19
N PRO A 192 10.98 -9.11 6.25
CA PRO A 192 10.41 -8.09 5.38
C PRO A 192 10.92 -6.69 5.75
N TRP A 193 10.72 -5.75 4.83
CA TRP A 193 10.83 -4.32 5.11
C TRP A 193 9.89 -3.96 6.27
N GLN A 194 10.33 -3.03 7.12
CA GLN A 194 9.53 -2.51 8.21
C GLN A 194 9.33 -1.01 7.99
N PRO A 195 8.14 -0.48 8.30
CA PRO A 195 7.93 0.95 8.39
C PRO A 195 9.01 1.59 9.27
N PRO A 196 9.51 2.78 8.93
CA PRO A 196 10.31 3.56 9.85
C PRO A 196 9.55 3.65 11.18
N ALA A 197 10.26 3.46 12.30
CA ALA A 197 9.68 3.79 13.58
C ALA A 197 9.15 5.21 13.48
N HIS A 198 7.88 5.44 13.82
CA HIS A 198 7.45 6.81 14.03
C HIS A 198 8.44 7.38 15.04
N GLU A 199 9.17 8.44 14.66
CA GLU A 199 9.63 9.35 15.71
C GLU A 199 8.36 9.67 16.46
N GLU A 200 8.28 9.23 17.71
CA GLU A 200 7.26 9.71 18.62
C GLU A 200 7.27 11.20 18.42
N ALA A 201 6.25 11.73 17.73
CA ALA A 201 5.99 13.13 17.76
C ALA A 201 5.69 13.36 19.23
N ALA A 202 6.73 13.69 19.99
CA ALA A 202 6.64 14.16 21.35
C ALA A 202 5.45 15.10 21.31
N PRO A 203 4.43 14.92 22.16
CA PRO A 203 3.27 15.78 22.13
C PRO A 203 3.83 17.18 22.32
N LYS A 204 4.00 17.94 21.24
CA LYS A 204 4.26 19.36 21.30
C LYS A 204 2.98 19.84 21.92
N GLY A 205 3.04 20.02 23.23
CA GLY A 205 1.88 20.20 24.09
C GLY A 205 0.97 21.16 23.37
N ALA A 206 -0.24 20.69 23.06
CA ALA A 206 -1.25 21.59 22.56
C ALA A 206 -1.26 22.76 23.54
N PRO A 207 -0.92 23.99 23.14
CA PRO A 207 -1.15 25.11 24.02
C PRO A 207 -2.63 25.07 24.37
N ALA A 208 -2.93 25.11 25.67
CA ALA A 208 -4.29 25.26 26.15
C ALA A 208 -4.95 26.39 25.35
N PRO A 209 -6.24 26.30 24.99
CA PRO A 209 -6.87 27.28 24.12
C PRO A 209 -6.90 28.62 24.86
N THR A 210 -5.90 29.46 24.62
CA THR A 210 -5.99 30.89 24.87
C THR A 210 -6.90 31.42 23.79
N ALA A 211 -8.15 31.65 24.18
CA ALA A 211 -9.11 32.38 23.38
C ALA A 211 -8.54 33.77 23.07
N THR A 212 -8.05 33.97 21.84
CA THR A 212 -8.03 35.25 21.15
C THR A 212 -7.61 35.03 19.70
N GLU A 213 -8.33 35.68 18.78
CA GLU A 213 -8.24 35.68 17.32
C GLU A 213 -9.12 34.64 16.60
N ALA A 214 -10.09 35.16 15.86
CA ALA A 214 -10.99 34.45 14.99
C ALA A 214 -10.21 33.83 13.83
N SER A 215 -9.58 32.69 14.10
CA SER A 215 -8.97 31.86 13.07
C SER A 215 -10.07 31.38 12.13
N VAL A 216 -9.96 31.76 10.85
CA VAL A 216 -10.93 31.38 9.82
C VAL A 216 -10.84 29.87 9.64
N SER A 217 -11.93 29.17 9.94
CA SER A 217 -12.01 27.75 9.69
C SER A 217 -12.08 27.49 8.18
N VAL A 218 -11.13 26.69 7.70
CA VAL A 218 -10.94 26.39 6.27
C VAL A 218 -11.39 24.97 5.91
N GLY A 219 -12.03 24.27 6.84
CA GLY A 219 -12.62 22.95 6.63
C GLY A 219 -12.39 22.00 7.81
N HIS A 220 -12.57 20.71 7.54
CA HIS A 220 -12.34 19.65 8.52
C HIS A 220 -11.10 18.85 8.16
N CYS A 221 -10.34 18.45 9.18
CA CYS A 221 -9.13 17.68 9.01
C CYS A 221 -9.44 16.33 8.36
N PRO A 222 -8.70 15.92 7.31
CA PRO A 222 -8.93 14.64 6.64
C PRO A 222 -8.59 13.44 7.52
N GLU A 223 -7.81 13.63 8.59
CA GLU A 223 -7.39 12.54 9.47
C GLU A 223 -8.28 12.36 10.70
N CYS A 224 -8.44 13.42 11.50
CA CYS A 224 -9.16 13.35 12.78
C CYS A 224 -10.49 14.11 12.77
N ARG A 225 -10.86 14.75 11.66
CA ARG A 225 -12.09 15.56 11.50
C ARG A 225 -12.26 16.73 12.48
N SER A 226 -11.20 17.13 13.18
CA SER A 226 -11.18 18.41 13.91
C SER A 226 -11.13 19.59 12.94
N GLU A 227 -11.38 20.80 13.45
CA GLU A 227 -11.37 22.03 12.66
C GLU A 227 -9.97 22.34 12.09
N LEU A 228 -9.92 22.73 10.82
CA LEU A 228 -8.72 23.26 10.18
C LEU A 228 -8.73 24.78 10.28
N VAL A 229 -7.63 25.33 10.74
CA VAL A 229 -7.39 26.79 10.80
C VAL A 229 -6.23 27.16 9.89
N MET A 230 -6.25 28.38 9.37
CA MET A 230 -5.11 28.91 8.63
C MET A 230 -4.00 29.37 9.58
N MET A 231 -2.87 28.67 9.57
CA MET A 231 -1.63 29.07 10.26
C MET A 231 -0.53 29.28 9.21
N ASP A 232 0.06 30.47 9.18
CA ASP A 232 1.16 30.83 8.27
C ASP A 232 0.90 30.54 6.79
N GLY A 233 -0.34 30.75 6.32
CA GLY A 233 -0.71 30.46 4.94
C GLY A 233 -0.93 28.97 4.63
N CYS A 234 -0.95 28.11 5.66
CA CYS A 234 -1.26 26.69 5.51
C CYS A 234 -2.45 26.22 6.36
N PRO A 235 -3.39 25.43 5.78
CA PRO A 235 -4.42 24.74 6.56
C PRO A 235 -3.80 23.75 7.55
N THR A 236 -3.97 24.03 8.85
CA THR A 236 -3.42 23.25 9.96
C THR A 236 -4.54 22.81 10.92
N CYS A 237 -4.49 21.55 11.35
CA CYS A 237 -5.46 20.95 12.25
C CYS A 237 -5.11 21.22 13.71
N THR A 238 -6.01 21.88 14.44
CA THR A 238 -5.84 22.16 15.88
C THR A 238 -5.96 20.91 16.76
N GLY A 239 -6.59 19.83 16.26
CA GLY A 239 -6.81 18.60 17.01
C GLY A 239 -5.68 17.57 16.93
N CYS A 240 -4.98 17.49 15.79
CA CYS A 240 -3.93 16.48 15.56
C CYS A 240 -2.62 17.01 14.99
N GLY A 241 -2.53 18.29 14.62
CA GLY A 241 -1.30 18.86 14.04
C GLY A 241 -1.08 18.54 12.56
N TRP A 242 -2.06 17.93 11.87
CA TRP A 242 -2.01 17.78 10.41
C TRP A 242 -1.90 19.12 9.71
N SER A 243 -0.96 19.26 8.79
CA SER A 243 -0.81 20.43 7.92
C SER A 243 -0.81 19.99 6.47
N LYS A 244 -1.45 20.76 5.60
CA LYS A 244 -1.41 20.50 4.15
C LYS A 244 0.00 20.68 3.56
N CYS A 245 0.88 21.42 4.24
CA CYS A 245 2.18 21.86 3.71
C CYS A 245 3.38 21.08 4.24
N GLY A 246 3.17 20.08 5.11
CA GLY A 246 4.23 19.24 5.68
C GLY A 246 4.08 19.03 7.17
#